data_AF-A0A4Q4SVT2-F1
#
_entry.id   AF-A0A4Q4SVT2-F1
#
_cell.length_a   1.000
_cell.length_b   1.000
_cell.length_c   1.000
_cell.angle_alpha   90.00
_cell.angle_beta   90.00
_cell.angle_gamma   90.00
#
_symmetry.space_group_name_H-M   'P 1'
#
loop_
_entity.id
_entity.type
_entity.pdbx_description
1 polymer ?
#
loop_
_entity_poly.entity_id
_entity_poly.type
_entity_poly.pdbx_seq_one_letter_code
_entity_poly.pdbx_strand_id
1 'polypeptide(L)'
;MSALLGVLCELEGSPEKHVPSPAPYYRNWGFTIYRTEYGGSSDQEWQVLLDKIQTQLVEELQKESEDNDSDRQIREKLISLFRLDARSDAGLFQYVSMDQVRQLYQDNQGGSPLNADLPTHRYFLLADAEVLKDVGRGEFWVKCVQPDYVAADYVPKNTRLGGGQRYFGWMKMTHIWLKKKLLSG
;
A
#
# COMPACT_ATOMS: atom_id res chain seq x y z
N MET A 1 16.33 19.78 -2.75
CA MET A 1 14.86 19.68 -2.81
C MET A 1 14.46 18.61 -1.82
N SER A 2 13.50 18.91 -0.94
CA SER A 2 13.04 17.99 0.11
C SER A 2 12.39 16.75 -0.53
N ALA A 3 12.67 15.54 -0.01
CA ALA A 3 12.08 14.30 -0.50
C ALA A 3 10.53 14.33 -0.44
N LEU A 4 9.99 15.03 0.55
CA LEU A 4 8.55 15.24 0.71
C LEU A 4 7.93 16.07 -0.41
N LEU A 5 8.69 17.01 -0.99
CA LEU A 5 8.25 17.78 -2.15
C LEU A 5 8.16 16.89 -3.40
N GLY A 6 9.08 15.93 -3.56
CA GLY A 6 9.07 14.94 -4.64
C GLY A 6 7.79 14.10 -4.62
N VAL A 7 7.48 13.51 -3.46
CA VAL A 7 6.24 12.74 -3.28
C VAL A 7 4.99 13.60 -3.52
N LEU A 8 4.96 14.84 -3.00
CA LEU A 8 3.80 15.71 -3.21
C LEU A 8 3.60 16.02 -4.71
N CYS A 9 4.68 16.23 -5.47
CA CYS A 9 4.62 16.43 -6.92
C CYS A 9 4.15 15.18 -7.68
N GLU A 10 4.51 13.97 -7.24
CA GLU A 10 3.96 12.72 -7.84
C GLU A 10 2.45 12.58 -7.62
N LEU A 11 1.93 13.19 -6.53
CA LEU A 11 0.51 13.21 -6.19
C LEU A 11 -0.26 14.37 -6.82
N GLU A 12 0.41 15.30 -7.49
CA GLU A 12 -0.27 16.28 -8.34
C GLU A 12 -0.77 15.58 -9.60
N GLY A 13 -2.09 15.48 -9.73
CA GLY A 13 -2.70 14.91 -10.92
C GLY A 13 -2.36 15.79 -12.13
N SER A 14 -1.88 15.18 -13.22
CA SER A 14 -1.68 15.90 -14.47
C SER A 14 -3.01 16.55 -14.89
N PRO A 15 -3.10 17.87 -15.02
CA PRO A 15 -4.35 18.51 -15.42
C PRO A 15 -4.65 18.09 -16.85
N GLU A 16 -5.81 17.47 -17.03
CA GLU A 16 -6.39 17.20 -18.34
C GLU A 16 -6.38 18.52 -19.13
N LYS A 17 -5.76 18.49 -20.32
CA LYS A 17 -5.46 19.69 -21.11
C LYS A 17 -6.76 20.33 -21.63
N HIS A 18 -7.38 21.21 -20.84
CA HIS A 18 -8.14 22.41 -21.25
C HIS A 18 -9.15 22.89 -20.18
N VAL A 19 -8.68 23.43 -19.05
CA VAL A 19 -9.44 24.39 -18.20
C VAL A 19 -8.43 25.27 -17.46
N PRO A 20 -8.65 26.59 -17.24
CA PRO A 20 -7.82 27.38 -16.33
C PRO A 20 -7.95 26.76 -14.93
N SER A 21 -6.89 26.13 -14.45
CA SER A 21 -6.94 25.36 -13.20
C SER A 21 -7.14 26.29 -12.00
N PRO A 22 -8.20 26.10 -11.18
CA PRO A 22 -8.13 26.50 -9.78
C PRO A 22 -7.07 25.64 -9.05
N ALA A 23 -6.76 25.96 -7.79
CA ALA A 23 -5.70 25.37 -6.97
C ALA A 23 -5.34 23.89 -7.27
N PRO A 24 -4.05 23.50 -7.20
CA PRO A 24 -3.57 22.18 -7.60
C PRO A 24 -4.45 21.05 -7.04
N TYR A 25 -4.95 20.21 -7.94
CA TYR A 25 -5.74 19.04 -7.59
C TYR A 25 -4.78 17.92 -7.17
N TYR A 26 -4.65 17.74 -5.85
CA TYR A 26 -3.90 16.62 -5.29
C TYR A 26 -4.80 15.39 -5.20
N ARG A 27 -4.36 14.27 -5.77
CA ARG A 27 -5.08 13.00 -5.63
C ARG A 27 -4.85 12.39 -4.24
N ASN A 28 -5.84 11.62 -3.79
CA ASN A 28 -5.64 10.75 -2.63
C ASN A 28 -4.57 9.70 -2.95
N TRP A 29 -3.80 9.30 -1.95
CA TRP A 29 -2.77 8.27 -2.07
C TRP A 29 -2.91 7.24 -0.96
N GLY A 30 -2.22 6.12 -1.11
CA GLY A 30 -2.23 5.04 -0.12
C GLY A 30 -2.44 3.69 -0.77
N PHE A 31 -3.09 2.79 -0.05
CA PHE A 31 -3.18 1.38 -0.43
C PHE A 31 -4.59 0.83 -0.24
N THR A 32 -4.99 -0.08 -1.12
CA THR A 32 -6.10 -0.99 -0.85
C THR A 32 -5.57 -2.18 -0.05
N ILE A 33 -6.24 -2.52 1.04
CA ILE A 33 -5.90 -3.66 1.90
C ILE A 33 -7.05 -4.67 1.94
N TYR A 34 -6.75 -5.93 1.66
CA TYR A 34 -7.71 -7.02 1.67
C TYR A 34 -7.52 -7.91 2.89
N ARG A 35 -8.64 -8.30 3.50
CA ARG A 35 -8.70 -9.28 4.58
C ARG A 35 -9.25 -10.61 4.07
N THR A 36 -8.58 -11.72 4.37
CA THR A 36 -9.06 -13.07 3.96
C THR A 36 -9.40 -14.02 5.10
N GLU A 37 -9.02 -13.69 6.34
CA GLU A 37 -9.32 -14.49 7.53
C GLU A 37 -10.43 -13.84 8.37
N TYR A 38 -11.43 -14.63 8.79
CA TYR A 38 -12.63 -14.14 9.47
C TYR A 38 -13.00 -15.00 10.69
N GLY A 39 -13.58 -14.35 11.71
CA GLY A 39 -14.04 -14.99 12.95
C GLY A 39 -12.97 -15.10 14.05
N GLY A 40 -13.41 -15.49 15.26
CA GLY A 40 -12.53 -15.53 16.43
C GLY A 40 -11.99 -14.14 16.82
N SER A 41 -10.71 -14.04 17.17
CA SER A 41 -10.04 -12.76 17.47
C SER A 41 -9.66 -11.96 16.22
N SER A 42 -9.79 -12.55 15.02
CA SER A 42 -9.32 -11.92 13.77
C SER A 42 -10.04 -10.61 13.44
N ASP A 43 -11.29 -10.42 13.89
CA ASP A 43 -12.02 -9.16 13.71
C ASP A 43 -11.38 -8.03 14.49
N GLN A 44 -10.95 -8.30 15.72
CA GLN A 44 -10.25 -7.33 16.55
C GLN A 44 -8.83 -7.08 16.03
N GLU A 45 -8.11 -8.15 15.66
CA GLU A 45 -6.77 -8.06 15.08
C GLU A 45 -6.75 -7.25 13.78
N TRP A 46 -7.79 -7.39 12.95
CA TRP A 46 -7.97 -6.59 11.76
C TRP A 46 -8.09 -5.10 12.06
N GLN A 47 -8.93 -4.70 13.01
CA GLN A 47 -9.07 -3.29 13.40
C GLN A 47 -7.75 -2.74 13.96
N VAL A 48 -7.09 -3.50 14.83
CA VAL A 48 -5.79 -3.12 15.40
C VAL A 48 -4.73 -2.95 14.30
N LEU A 49 -4.73 -3.80 13.27
CA LEU A 49 -3.82 -3.67 12.14
C LEU A 49 -4.07 -2.37 11.35
N LEU A 50 -5.33 -2.07 11.02
CA LEU A 50 -5.69 -0.85 10.28
C LEU A 50 -5.29 0.41 11.05
N ASP A 51 -5.62 0.47 12.34
CA ASP A 51 -5.25 1.57 13.22
C ASP A 51 -3.73 1.73 13.27
N LYS A 52 -3.00 0.60 13.43
CA LYS A 52 -1.54 0.64 13.50
C LYS A 52 -0.92 1.19 12.21
N ILE A 53 -1.41 0.79 11.04
CA ILE A 53 -0.92 1.30 9.75
C ILE A 53 -1.12 2.82 9.67
N GLN A 54 -2.30 3.32 10.05
CA GLN A 54 -2.60 4.76 10.01
C GLN A 54 -1.76 5.55 11.02
N THR A 55 -1.73 5.12 12.29
CA THR A 55 -0.95 5.79 13.33
C THR A 55 0.53 5.84 12.97
N GLN A 56 1.09 4.73 12.51
CA GLN A 56 2.51 4.66 12.22
C GLN A 56 2.91 5.54 11.03
N LEU A 57 2.03 5.68 10.02
CA LEU A 57 2.27 6.60 8.91
C LEU A 57 2.31 8.05 9.37
N VAL A 58 1.38 8.45 10.25
CA VAL A 58 1.37 9.80 10.83
C VAL A 58 2.64 10.05 11.65
N GLU A 59 3.02 9.11 12.51
CA GLU A 59 4.24 9.22 13.33
C GLU A 59 5.50 9.33 12.47
N GLU A 60 5.65 8.52 11.43
CA GLU A 60 6.84 8.55 10.57
C GLU A 60 6.94 9.85 9.79
N LEU A 61 5.83 10.37 9.27
CA LEU A 61 5.83 11.67 8.61
C LEU A 61 6.18 12.79 9.61
N GLN A 62 5.68 12.73 10.85
CA GLN A 62 5.98 13.74 11.88
C GLN A 62 7.42 13.73 12.39
N LYS A 63 8.11 12.57 12.40
CA LYS A 63 9.51 12.44 12.88
C LYS A 63 10.55 13.12 11.98
N GLU A 64 10.18 13.44 10.74
CA GLU A 64 11.10 14.01 9.76
C GLU A 64 11.06 15.56 9.83
N SER A 65 11.89 16.14 10.69
CA SER A 65 11.98 17.59 10.86
C SER A 65 13.40 18.13 10.64
N GLU A 66 13.60 18.78 9.50
CA GLU A 66 14.24 20.10 9.47
C GLU A 66 13.10 21.14 9.56
N ASP A 67 13.13 21.99 10.59
CA ASP A 67 12.04 22.93 10.94
C ASP A 67 11.93 24.09 9.95
N ASN A 68 11.32 23.86 8.78
CA ASN A 68 10.77 24.95 7.96
C ASN A 68 9.25 24.79 7.77
N ASP A 69 8.55 25.92 7.70
CA ASP A 69 7.08 25.97 7.61
C ASP A 69 6.53 25.29 6.35
N SER A 70 7.32 25.22 5.27
CA SER A 70 6.93 24.60 4.00
C SER A 70 6.85 23.08 4.13
N ASP A 71 7.86 22.43 4.71
CA ASP A 71 7.87 20.98 4.92
C ASP A 71 6.75 20.56 5.86
N ARG A 72 6.42 21.37 6.87
CA ARG A 72 5.27 21.14 7.73
C ARG A 72 3.95 21.10 6.95
N GLN A 73 3.70 22.09 6.09
CA GLN A 73 2.48 22.13 5.27
C GLN A 73 2.41 20.95 4.29
N ILE A 74 3.54 20.56 3.69
CA ILE A 74 3.63 19.39 2.81
C ILE A 74 3.28 18.12 3.59
N ARG A 75 3.79 17.94 4.81
CA ARG A 75 3.46 16.78 5.66
C ARG A 75 1.98 16.74 6.03
N GLU A 76 1.42 17.84 6.51
CA GLU A 76 0.00 17.94 6.85
C GLU A 76 -0.87 17.60 5.62
N LYS A 77 -0.45 18.06 4.43
CA LYS A 77 -1.11 17.73 3.17
C LYS A 77 -0.99 16.25 2.83
N LEU A 78 0.21 15.65 2.90
CA LEU A 78 0.43 14.23 2.66
C LEU A 78 -0.43 13.37 3.60
N ILE A 79 -0.45 13.68 4.90
CA ILE A 79 -1.29 12.99 5.88
C ILE A 79 -2.77 13.11 5.50
N SER A 80 -3.23 14.31 5.11
CA SER A 80 -4.65 14.54 4.77
C SER A 80 -5.13 13.79 3.53
N LEU A 81 -4.20 13.50 2.60
CA LEU A 81 -4.48 12.81 1.34
C LEU A 81 -4.34 11.29 1.47
N PHE A 82 -3.77 10.78 2.57
CA PHE A 82 -3.62 9.35 2.77
C PHE A 82 -4.98 8.68 2.98
N ARG A 83 -5.19 7.58 2.26
CA ARG A 83 -6.36 6.71 2.32
C ARG A 83 -5.90 5.26 2.41
N LEU A 84 -6.41 4.56 3.43
CA LEU A 84 -6.32 3.11 3.53
C LEU A 84 -7.68 2.53 3.15
N ASP A 85 -7.79 1.98 1.95
CA ASP A 85 -9.02 1.41 1.41
C ASP A 85 -9.18 -0.04 1.89
N ALA A 86 -9.87 -0.21 3.01
CA ALA A 86 -10.03 -1.49 3.70
C ALA A 86 -11.18 -2.32 3.11
N ARG A 87 -10.85 -3.50 2.57
CA ARG A 87 -11.80 -4.45 1.95
C ARG A 87 -11.93 -5.69 2.82
N SER A 88 -13.11 -5.90 3.40
CA SER A 88 -13.39 -6.98 4.35
C SER A 88 -14.75 -7.66 4.13
N ASP A 89 -15.22 -7.71 2.88
CA ASP A 89 -16.43 -8.46 2.53
C ASP A 89 -16.17 -9.97 2.61
N ALA A 90 -16.68 -10.60 3.67
CA ALA A 90 -16.52 -12.04 3.88
C ALA A 90 -17.10 -12.88 2.73
N GLY A 91 -18.17 -12.42 2.08
CA GLY A 91 -18.78 -13.13 0.96
C GLY A 91 -17.86 -13.22 -0.27
N LEU A 92 -16.91 -12.28 -0.40
CA LEU A 92 -15.96 -12.21 -1.51
C LEU A 92 -14.56 -12.69 -1.15
N PHE A 93 -14.12 -12.51 0.09
CA PHE A 93 -12.70 -12.67 0.45
C PHE A 93 -12.42 -13.79 1.47
N GLN A 94 -13.44 -14.41 2.07
CA GLN A 94 -13.24 -15.44 3.09
C GLN A 94 -12.52 -16.68 2.53
N TYR A 95 -11.40 -17.04 3.14
CA TYR A 95 -10.54 -18.18 2.77
C TYR A 95 -10.01 -18.15 1.33
N VAL A 96 -10.01 -16.97 0.71
CA VAL A 96 -9.52 -16.76 -0.64
C VAL A 96 -7.99 -16.71 -0.63
N SER A 97 -7.36 -17.41 -1.57
CA SER A 97 -5.90 -17.43 -1.69
C SER A 97 -5.36 -16.10 -2.23
N MET A 98 -4.07 -15.83 -2.02
CA MET A 98 -3.42 -14.62 -2.55
C MET A 98 -3.61 -14.48 -4.07
N ASP A 99 -3.49 -15.57 -4.83
CA ASP A 99 -3.67 -15.57 -6.29
C ASP A 99 -5.11 -15.22 -6.69
N GLN A 100 -6.08 -15.72 -5.94
CA GLN A 100 -7.48 -15.36 -6.17
C GLN A 100 -7.74 -13.88 -5.79
N VAL A 101 -7.12 -13.35 -4.73
CA VAL A 101 -7.21 -11.90 -4.43
C VAL A 101 -6.56 -11.06 -5.54
N ARG A 102 -5.45 -11.51 -6.14
CA ARG A 102 -4.87 -10.84 -7.31
C ARG A 102 -5.87 -10.78 -8.47
N GLN A 103 -6.57 -11.88 -8.73
CA GLN A 103 -7.59 -11.93 -9.77
C GLN A 103 -8.76 -10.99 -9.47
N LEU A 104 -9.28 -11.01 -8.24
CA LEU A 104 -10.35 -10.08 -7.80
C LEU A 104 -9.93 -8.62 -7.93
N TYR A 105 -8.68 -8.29 -7.61
CA TYR A 105 -8.11 -6.95 -7.79
C TYR A 105 -8.09 -6.54 -9.27
N GLN A 106 -7.66 -7.43 -10.17
CA GLN A 106 -7.62 -7.16 -11.60
C GLN A 106 -9.02 -7.00 -12.21
N ASP A 107 -9.97 -7.78 -11.72
CA ASP A 107 -11.37 -7.77 -12.16
C ASP A 107 -12.20 -6.65 -11.50
N ASN A 108 -11.59 -5.82 -10.65
CA ASN A 108 -12.23 -4.77 -9.84
C ASN A 108 -13.44 -5.27 -9.03
N GLN A 109 -13.40 -6.53 -8.59
CA GLN A 109 -14.44 -7.16 -7.78
C GLN A 109 -14.39 -6.60 -6.36
N GLY A 110 -15.54 -6.09 -5.89
CA GLY A 110 -15.62 -5.34 -4.63
C GLY A 110 -15.36 -3.84 -4.79
N GLY A 111 -15.17 -3.34 -6.01
CA GLY A 111 -14.99 -1.91 -6.34
C GLY A 111 -13.61 -1.60 -6.91
N SER A 112 -13.47 -0.45 -7.58
CA SER A 112 -12.16 0.00 -8.10
C SER A 112 -11.18 0.19 -6.94
N PRO A 113 -10.01 -0.47 -6.97
CA PRO A 113 -8.96 -0.24 -5.98
C PRO A 113 -8.43 1.20 -6.04
N LEU A 114 -7.87 1.66 -4.92
CA LEU A 114 -7.19 2.94 -4.87
C LEU A 114 -5.97 2.91 -5.81
N ASN A 115 -5.77 3.97 -6.59
CA ASN A 115 -4.66 4.10 -7.55
C ASN A 115 -4.60 3.02 -8.64
N ALA A 116 -5.72 2.36 -8.96
CA ALA A 116 -5.78 1.37 -10.04
C ALA A 116 -5.40 1.95 -11.42
N ASP A 117 -5.52 3.27 -11.59
CA ASP A 117 -5.17 4.05 -12.78
C ASP A 117 -3.67 4.41 -12.86
N LEU A 118 -2.86 4.13 -11.83
CA LEU A 118 -1.43 4.40 -11.79
C LEU A 118 -0.62 3.13 -12.05
N PRO A 119 -0.07 2.91 -13.26
CA PRO A 119 0.64 1.68 -13.62
C PRO A 119 1.86 1.41 -12.73
N THR A 120 2.52 2.45 -12.22
CA THR A 120 3.74 2.36 -11.41
C THR A 120 3.48 2.00 -9.94
N HIS A 121 2.22 2.05 -9.49
CA HIS A 121 1.84 1.95 -8.07
C HIS A 121 0.77 0.89 -7.77
N ARG A 122 0.52 -0.03 -8.71
CA ARG A 122 -0.45 -1.12 -8.53
C ARG A 122 0.12 -2.15 -7.55
N TYR A 123 0.01 -1.88 -6.26
CA TYR A 123 0.27 -2.83 -5.19
C TYR A 123 -0.92 -2.80 -4.24
N PHE A 124 -1.28 -3.96 -3.69
CA PHE A 124 -2.25 -4.04 -2.62
C PHE A 124 -1.64 -4.70 -1.39
N LEU A 125 -2.25 -4.44 -0.24
CA LEU A 125 -1.89 -5.07 1.01
C LEU A 125 -2.82 -6.26 1.27
N LEU A 126 -2.29 -7.34 1.81
CA LEU A 126 -3.04 -8.54 2.15
C LEU A 126 -2.81 -8.89 3.62
N ALA A 127 -3.90 -9.01 4.37
CA ALA A 127 -3.95 -9.52 5.73
C ALA A 127 -4.67 -10.87 5.73
N ASP A 128 -3.88 -11.94 5.66
CA ASP A 128 -4.35 -13.31 5.79
C ASP A 128 -4.23 -13.83 7.23
N ALA A 129 -4.57 -15.09 7.45
CA ALA A 129 -4.55 -15.71 8.77
C ALA A 129 -3.19 -15.59 9.47
N GLU A 130 -2.09 -15.65 8.71
CA GLU A 130 -0.74 -15.51 9.25
C GLU A 130 -0.51 -14.09 9.79
N VAL A 131 -0.88 -13.08 8.99
CA VAL A 131 -0.75 -11.67 9.38
C VAL A 131 -1.58 -11.35 10.61
N LEU A 132 -2.85 -11.74 10.65
CA LEU A 132 -3.74 -11.40 11.77
C LEU A 132 -3.34 -12.11 13.07
N LYS A 133 -2.90 -13.37 12.98
CA LYS A 133 -2.38 -14.12 14.12
C LYS A 133 -1.15 -13.46 14.75
N ASP A 134 -0.26 -12.92 13.93
CA ASP A 134 0.92 -12.20 14.42
C ASP A 134 0.55 -10.85 15.04
N VAL A 135 -0.46 -10.16 14.49
CA VAL A 135 -1.04 -8.97 15.13
C VAL A 135 -1.56 -9.29 16.53
N GLY A 136 -2.23 -10.42 16.71
CA GLY A 136 -2.67 -10.90 18.03
C GLY A 136 -1.53 -11.16 19.03
N ARG A 137 -0.29 -11.31 18.54
CA ARG A 137 0.93 -11.46 19.35
C ARG A 137 1.69 -10.15 19.55
N GLY A 138 1.23 -9.05 18.94
CA GLY A 138 1.89 -7.75 18.96
C GLY A 138 2.96 -7.57 17.86
N GLU A 139 3.03 -8.48 16.89
CA GLU A 139 3.92 -8.37 15.73
C GLU A 139 3.18 -7.75 14.53
N PHE A 140 3.63 -6.57 14.10
CA PHE A 140 2.96 -5.80 13.05
C PHE A 140 3.69 -5.88 11.72
N TRP A 141 3.06 -6.54 10.75
CA TRP A 141 3.49 -6.60 9.37
C TRP A 141 2.30 -6.89 8.45
N VAL A 142 2.49 -6.73 7.14
CA VAL A 142 1.46 -7.03 6.14
C VAL A 142 2.11 -7.52 4.84
N LYS A 143 1.38 -8.30 4.03
CA LYS A 143 1.88 -8.75 2.73
C LYS A 143 1.61 -7.65 1.70
N CYS A 144 2.66 -7.07 1.13
CA CYS A 144 2.53 -6.16 -0.02
C CYS A 144 2.63 -6.99 -1.30
N VAL A 145 1.54 -7.07 -2.04
CA VAL A 145 1.34 -7.97 -3.18
C VAL A 145 1.31 -7.18 -4.47
N GLN A 146 2.07 -7.66 -5.45
CA GLN A 146 1.98 -7.20 -6.83
C GLN A 146 0.84 -7.97 -7.54
N PRO A 147 -0.18 -7.27 -8.07
CA PRO A 147 -1.36 -7.88 -8.66
C PRO A 147 -1.08 -8.52 -10.02
N ASP A 148 -0.21 -7.92 -10.84
CA ASP A 148 0.15 -8.32 -12.20
C ASP A 148 1.39 -9.21 -12.26
N TYR A 149 1.75 -9.83 -11.14
CA TYR A 149 2.92 -10.69 -11.07
C TYR A 149 2.78 -11.93 -11.98
N VAL A 150 3.70 -12.07 -12.92
CA VAL A 150 3.85 -13.25 -13.77
C VAL A 150 5.18 -13.92 -13.45
N ALA A 151 5.15 -15.12 -12.88
CA ALA A 151 6.36 -15.82 -12.43
C ALA A 151 7.44 -15.94 -13.52
N ALA A 152 7.03 -16.15 -14.78
CA ALA A 152 7.93 -16.28 -15.94
C ALA A 152 8.82 -15.04 -16.15
N ASP A 153 8.36 -13.85 -15.81
CA ASP A 153 9.11 -12.60 -15.98
C ASP A 153 10.25 -12.46 -14.97
N TYR A 154 10.20 -13.21 -13.86
CA TYR A 154 11.16 -13.15 -12.76
C TYR A 154 12.07 -14.38 -12.70
N VAL A 155 11.98 -15.28 -13.68
CA VAL A 155 12.94 -16.37 -13.84
C VAL A 155 14.23 -15.80 -14.42
N PRO A 156 15.40 -15.97 -13.76
CA PRO A 156 16.65 -15.50 -14.31
C PRO A 156 16.90 -16.11 -15.69
N LYS A 157 17.13 -15.27 -16.71
CA LYS A 157 17.46 -15.72 -18.08
C LYS A 157 18.75 -16.55 -18.16
N ASN A 158 19.55 -16.59 -17.09
CA ASN A 158 20.81 -17.32 -17.02
C ASN A 158 20.80 -18.35 -15.88
N THR A 159 20.44 -19.59 -16.21
CA THR A 159 20.31 -20.73 -15.28
C THR A 159 21.64 -21.18 -14.67
N ARG A 160 22.78 -20.71 -15.21
CA ARG A 160 24.14 -21.10 -14.76
C ARG A 160 24.58 -20.43 -13.45
N LEU A 161 23.90 -19.38 -13.00
CA LEU A 161 24.21 -18.64 -11.77
C LEU A 161 23.39 -19.07 -10.55
N GLY A 162 22.77 -20.26 -10.60
CA GLY A 162 22.33 -20.97 -9.40
C GLY A 162 21.50 -20.11 -8.44
N GLY A 163 20.36 -19.63 -8.91
CA GLY A 163 19.40 -18.96 -8.05
C GLY A 163 18.02 -19.30 -8.55
N GLY A 164 17.31 -20.16 -7.81
CA GLY A 164 15.86 -20.31 -8.00
C GLY A 164 15.15 -18.96 -7.89
N GLN A 165 13.89 -18.92 -8.29
CA GLN A 165 13.06 -17.73 -8.22
C GLN A 165 13.09 -17.12 -6.81
N ARG A 166 13.48 -15.84 -6.71
CA ARG A 166 13.68 -15.14 -5.41
C ARG A 166 12.53 -14.21 -5.04
N TYR A 167 11.65 -13.91 -5.99
CA TYR A 167 10.51 -13.02 -5.82
C TYR A 167 9.23 -13.73 -6.24
N PHE A 168 8.27 -13.80 -5.32
CA PHE A 168 7.01 -14.54 -5.46
C PHE A 168 5.81 -13.60 -5.61
N GLY A 169 6.03 -12.40 -6.16
CA GLY A 169 4.98 -11.42 -6.40
C GLY A 169 4.44 -10.77 -5.14
N TRP A 170 5.13 -10.92 -4.01
CA TRP A 170 4.82 -10.25 -2.76
C TRP A 170 6.06 -10.07 -1.90
N MET A 171 5.97 -9.17 -0.93
CA MET A 171 7.00 -8.93 0.07
C MET A 171 6.38 -8.64 1.44
N LYS A 172 7.05 -9.08 2.51
CA LYS A 172 6.69 -8.72 3.89
C LYS A 172 6.99 -7.23 4.09
N MET A 173 5.95 -6.45 4.38
CA MET A 173 6.07 -5.03 4.67
C MET A 173 6.02 -4.83 6.19
N THR A 174 7.11 -4.27 6.72
CA THR A 174 7.25 -3.89 8.13
C THR A 174 7.38 -2.37 8.25
N HIS A 175 7.37 -1.89 9.50
CA HIS A 175 7.48 -0.47 9.84
C HIS A 175 8.61 0.29 9.12
N ILE A 176 9.77 -0.34 8.91
CA ILE A 176 10.97 0.25 8.28
C ILE A 176 10.76 0.61 6.79
N TRP A 177 9.86 -0.08 6.09
CA TRP A 177 9.75 0.02 4.63
C TRP A 177 8.85 1.16 4.14
N LEU A 178 7.84 1.57 4.92
CA LEU A 178 7.01 2.75 4.64
C LEU A 178 7.88 4.01 4.53
N LYS A 179 8.84 4.17 5.46
CA LYS A 179 9.81 5.26 5.46
C LYS A 179 10.64 5.27 4.18
N LYS A 180 11.15 4.12 3.73
CA LYS A 180 12.03 4.07 2.55
C LYS A 180 11.28 4.40 1.26
N LYS A 181 10.03 3.95 1.11
CA LYS A 181 9.24 4.19 -0.10
C LYS A 181 8.70 5.62 -0.21
N LEU A 182 8.38 6.25 0.93
CA LEU A 182 8.02 7.67 0.99
C LEU A 182 9.21 8.62 0.74
N LEU A 183 10.45 8.13 0.81
CA LEU A 183 11.66 8.95 0.66
C LEU A 183 12.47 8.65 -0.59
N SER A 184 12.03 7.69 -1.41
CA SER A 184 12.70 7.28 -2.63
C SER A 184 11.96 7.68 -3.92
N GLY A 185 10.91 8.52 -3.81
CA GLY A 185 10.25 9.20 -4.93
C GLY A 185 10.93 10.53 -5.22
#